data_AF-A0A6V8L757-F1
#
_entry.id   AF-A0A6V8L757-F1
#
_cell.length_a   1.000
_cell.length_b   1.000
_cell.length_c   1.000
_cell.angle_alpha   90.00
_cell.angle_beta   90.00
_cell.angle_gamma   90.00
#
_symmetry.space_group_name_H-M   'P 1'
#
loop_
_entity.id
_entity.type
_entity.pdbx_description
1 polymer ?
#
loop_
_entity_poly.entity_id
_entity_poly.type
_entity_poly.pdbx_seq_one_letter_code
_entity_poly.pdbx_strand_id
1 'polypeptide(L)'
;MTTTHPNPFTVPSPKPIPADLSLYELRRTTGRDRWAILMIAEHRILTTAQLTALGFHPDPAGTERRLRILARRGWLDRFSIGPTRTNTIETVWCLGPLGAVMATPPADPIPSPARTYRQQQRLWANPHLAELWDLNQFFVDLATHARRTDATDLRAWWSPRTCHGVLAPDRNPAWHGEYIHHGGRHGFWLEPDPGDTPIPALANRVHRYPPKAERTGLATLLYRATDPDREAALHRQLARLNLHQLTVATTHPDAGHPADKAWRPVGATGRVALHQFPRTEQLEHPNDQALFLDAANLAVHPIHDPNRPGDESIVDGEYSYTRQP
;
A
#
# COMPACT_ATOMS: atom_id res chain seq x y z
N MET A 1 -37.00 3.00 26.43
CA MET A 1 -36.15 1.96 27.04
C MET A 1 -34.99 1.69 26.11
N THR A 2 -33.81 2.23 26.42
CA THR A 2 -32.61 2.10 25.60
C THR A 2 -31.96 0.77 25.95
N THR A 3 -32.29 -0.28 25.21
CA THR A 3 -31.61 -1.57 25.33
C THR A 3 -30.17 -1.37 24.86
N THR A 4 -29.24 -1.27 25.81
CA THR A 4 -27.80 -1.36 25.56
C THR A 4 -27.52 -2.79 25.10
N HIS A 5 -27.67 -3.05 23.81
CA HIS A 5 -27.17 -4.28 23.22
C HIS A 5 -25.64 -4.30 23.42
N PRO A 6 -25.08 -5.33 24.08
CA PRO A 6 -23.63 -5.48 24.14
C PRO A 6 -23.10 -5.48 22.70
N ASN A 7 -22.03 -4.71 22.46
CA ASN A 7 -21.45 -4.58 21.13
C ASN A 7 -21.15 -5.99 20.56
N PRO A 8 -21.86 -6.45 19.53
CA PRO A 8 -21.68 -7.81 19.01
C PRO A 8 -20.28 -8.00 18.41
N PHE A 9 -19.56 -6.91 18.17
CA PHE A 9 -18.20 -6.85 17.65
C PHE A 9 -17.13 -6.73 18.75
N THR A 10 -17.43 -7.10 20.00
CA THR A 10 -16.41 -7.24 21.05
C THR A 10 -16.17 -8.67 21.51
N VAL A 11 -16.95 -9.64 20.99
CA VAL A 11 -16.84 -11.05 21.38
C VAL A 11 -16.50 -11.90 20.15
N PRO A 12 -15.49 -12.79 20.22
CA PRO A 12 -15.21 -13.74 19.16
C PRO A 12 -16.39 -14.72 18.98
N SER A 13 -17.23 -14.46 17.98
CA SER A 13 -18.33 -15.36 17.59
C SER A 13 -17.94 -16.20 16.37
N PRO A 14 -18.19 -17.52 16.36
CA PRO A 14 -17.99 -18.34 15.18
C PRO A 14 -19.08 -18.14 14.12
N LYS A 15 -20.22 -17.54 14.49
CA LYS A 15 -21.33 -17.28 13.56
C LYS A 15 -21.00 -16.06 12.69
N PRO A 16 -21.27 -16.11 11.37
CA PRO A 16 -21.16 -14.93 10.51
C PRO A 16 -22.02 -13.77 11.03
N ILE A 17 -21.61 -12.55 10.70
CA ILE A 17 -22.40 -11.36 11.01
C ILE A 17 -23.65 -11.37 10.11
N PRO A 18 -24.86 -11.18 10.66
CA PRO A 18 -26.07 -11.07 9.85
C PRO A 18 -25.98 -9.94 8.82
N ALA A 19 -26.44 -10.22 7.59
CA ALA A 19 -26.32 -9.28 6.46
C ALA A 19 -27.09 -7.97 6.67
N ASP A 20 -28.25 -8.04 7.34
CA ASP A 20 -29.06 -6.88 7.72
C ASP A 20 -28.31 -5.94 8.67
N LEU A 21 -27.61 -6.49 9.66
CA LEU A 21 -26.76 -5.72 10.57
C LEU A 21 -25.59 -5.08 9.82
N SER A 22 -24.93 -5.82 8.91
CA SER A 22 -23.84 -5.28 8.08
C SER A 22 -24.31 -4.12 7.20
N LEU A 23 -25.47 -4.25 6.54
CA LEU A 23 -26.06 -3.20 5.71
C LEU A 23 -26.50 -1.99 6.53
N TYR A 24 -27.11 -2.21 7.70
CA TYR A 24 -27.50 -1.15 8.62
C TYR A 24 -26.29 -0.32 9.07
N GLU A 25 -25.19 -0.98 9.44
CA GLU A 25 -23.95 -0.32 9.82
C GLU A 25 -23.31 0.41 8.63
N LEU A 26 -23.34 -0.17 7.42
CA LEU A 26 -22.74 0.41 6.22
C LEU A 26 -23.41 1.73 5.80
N ARG A 27 -24.72 1.85 6.02
CA ARG A 27 -25.46 3.11 5.77
C ARG A 27 -25.00 4.27 6.65
N ARG A 28 -24.28 3.99 7.74
CA ARG A 28 -23.80 4.97 8.72
C ARG A 28 -22.33 5.34 8.51
N THR A 29 -21.68 4.79 7.48
CA THR A 29 -20.33 5.17 7.04
C THR A 29 -20.41 6.20 5.92
N THR A 30 -19.46 7.13 5.93
CA THR A 30 -19.23 8.12 4.86
C THR A 30 -18.35 7.53 3.76
N GLY A 31 -18.24 8.19 2.61
CA GLY A 31 -17.29 7.81 1.56
C GLY A 31 -15.85 7.71 2.08
N ARG A 32 -15.43 8.68 2.90
CA ARG A 32 -14.10 8.70 3.53
C ARG A 32 -13.87 7.52 4.49
N ASP A 33 -14.88 7.12 5.25
CA ASP A 33 -14.74 5.95 6.13
C ASP A 33 -14.54 4.67 5.31
N ARG A 34 -15.32 4.51 4.23
CA ARG A 34 -15.23 3.34 3.34
C ARG A 34 -13.85 3.28 2.67
N TRP A 35 -13.37 4.42 2.18
CA TRP A 35 -12.00 4.56 1.69
C TRP A 35 -10.97 4.10 2.74
N ALA A 36 -11.06 4.58 3.98
CA ALA A 36 -10.09 4.23 5.02
C ALA A 36 -10.11 2.73 5.34
N ILE A 37 -11.29 2.12 5.39
CA ILE A 37 -11.44 0.67 5.63
C ILE A 37 -10.83 -0.11 4.47
N LEU A 38 -11.04 0.29 3.21
CA LEU A 38 -10.47 -0.38 2.05
C LEU A 38 -8.94 -0.20 1.96
N MET A 39 -8.41 0.97 2.31
CA MET A 39 -6.95 1.18 2.43
C MET A 39 -6.34 0.24 3.49
N ILE A 40 -7.00 0.08 4.63
CA ILE A 40 -6.56 -0.88 5.66
C ILE A 40 -6.74 -2.33 5.19
N ALA A 41 -7.76 -2.64 4.38
CA ALA A 41 -7.93 -3.96 3.80
C ALA A 41 -6.78 -4.31 2.84
N GLU A 42 -6.37 -3.37 2.01
CA GLU A 42 -5.28 -3.52 1.05
C GLU A 42 -3.92 -3.63 1.78
N HIS A 43 -3.63 -2.73 2.73
CA HIS A 43 -2.29 -2.60 3.33
C HIS A 43 -2.15 -3.21 4.72
N ARG A 44 -3.21 -3.87 5.20
CA ARG A 44 -3.38 -4.56 6.49
C ARG A 44 -3.32 -3.68 7.74
N ILE A 45 -2.37 -2.75 7.81
CA ILE A 45 -2.19 -1.80 8.93
C ILE A 45 -1.94 -0.39 8.42
N LEU A 46 -2.50 0.61 9.07
CA LEU A 46 -2.12 2.01 8.90
C LEU A 46 -2.19 2.73 10.24
N THR A 47 -1.33 3.74 10.45
CA THR A 47 -1.37 4.56 11.67
C THR A 47 -2.38 5.71 11.54
N THR A 48 -2.76 6.33 12.66
CA THR A 48 -3.56 7.56 12.64
C THR A 48 -2.86 8.65 11.81
N ALA A 49 -1.54 8.80 11.94
CA ALA A 49 -0.78 9.80 11.20
C ALA A 49 -0.81 9.54 9.69
N GLN A 50 -0.66 8.28 9.27
CA GLN A 50 -0.73 7.89 7.85
C GLN A 50 -2.12 8.15 7.27
N LEU A 51 -3.19 7.73 7.96
CA LEU A 51 -4.57 7.97 7.51
C LEU A 51 -4.92 9.46 7.49
N THR A 52 -4.43 10.22 8.46
CA THR A 52 -4.55 11.68 8.46
C THR A 52 -3.88 12.25 7.22
N ALA A 53 -2.62 11.89 6.98
CA ALA A 53 -1.86 12.40 5.86
C ALA A 53 -2.50 12.06 4.51
N LEU A 54 -3.11 10.88 4.35
CA LEU A 54 -3.68 10.43 3.07
C LEU A 54 -5.09 10.98 2.79
N GLY A 55 -5.94 11.15 3.79
CA GLY A 55 -7.37 11.45 3.51
C GLY A 55 -8.17 12.19 4.58
N PHE A 56 -7.63 12.37 5.79
CA PHE A 56 -8.29 13.14 6.86
C PHE A 56 -7.56 14.45 7.23
N HIS A 57 -6.54 14.84 6.47
CA HIS A 57 -5.75 16.05 6.67
C HIS A 57 -6.64 17.31 6.70
N PRO A 58 -6.31 18.35 7.50
CA PRO A 58 -5.20 18.47 8.47
C PRO A 58 -5.60 18.19 9.92
N ASP A 59 -6.55 17.29 10.20
CA ASP A 59 -7.11 17.11 11.55
C ASP A 59 -6.75 15.74 12.18
N PRO A 60 -5.55 15.59 12.79
CA PRO A 60 -5.17 14.35 13.48
C PRO A 60 -6.13 13.95 14.61
N ALA A 61 -6.60 14.92 15.40
CA ALA A 61 -7.44 14.65 16.57
C ALA A 61 -8.85 14.18 16.17
N GLY A 62 -9.45 14.82 15.16
CA GLY A 62 -10.70 14.38 14.56
C GLY A 62 -10.56 13.05 13.83
N THR A 63 -9.42 12.81 13.17
CA THR A 63 -9.10 11.51 12.56
C THR A 63 -9.12 10.41 13.60
N GLU A 64 -8.36 10.56 14.69
CA GLU A 64 -8.32 9.57 15.76
C GLU A 64 -9.71 9.32 16.37
N ARG A 65 -10.46 10.40 16.63
CA ARG A 65 -11.84 10.30 17.13
C ARG A 65 -12.72 9.51 16.18
N ARG A 66 -12.63 9.75 14.87
CA ARG A 66 -13.41 9.04 13.85
C ARG A 66 -13.01 7.57 13.77
N LEU A 67 -11.71 7.26 13.74
CA LEU A 67 -11.21 5.87 13.73
C LEU A 67 -11.65 5.10 14.98
N ARG A 68 -11.65 5.74 16.17
CA ARG A 68 -12.22 5.16 17.39
C ARG A 68 -13.72 4.89 17.30
N ILE A 69 -14.48 5.73 16.59
CA ILE A 69 -15.91 5.46 16.32
C ILE A 69 -16.05 4.24 15.41
N LEU A 70 -15.27 4.16 14.31
CA LEU A 70 -15.28 3.01 13.41
C LEU A 70 -14.91 1.72 14.14
N ALA A 71 -13.90 1.76 15.01
CA ALA A 71 -13.49 0.60 15.79
C ALA A 71 -14.56 0.15 16.79
N ARG A 72 -15.17 1.09 17.54
CA ARG A 72 -16.30 0.77 18.42
C ARG A 72 -17.50 0.16 17.68
N ARG A 73 -17.63 0.42 16.38
CA ARG A 73 -18.69 -0.12 15.53
C ARG A 73 -18.29 -1.39 14.79
N GLY A 74 -17.09 -1.94 15.05
CA GLY A 74 -16.63 -3.19 14.45
C GLY A 74 -16.08 -3.08 13.03
N TRP A 75 -15.96 -1.86 12.48
CA TRP A 75 -15.35 -1.64 11.16
C TRP A 75 -13.84 -1.81 11.19
N LEU A 76 -13.22 -1.24 12.22
CA LEU A 76 -11.79 -1.31 12.46
C LEU A 76 -11.52 -2.01 13.80
N ASP A 77 -10.27 -2.34 14.01
CA ASP A 77 -9.73 -2.65 15.32
C ASP A 77 -8.38 -1.94 15.46
N ARG A 78 -7.80 -1.99 16.65
CA ARG A 78 -6.52 -1.34 16.92
C ARG A 78 -5.68 -2.14 17.87
N PHE A 79 -4.38 -1.99 17.73
CA PHE A 79 -3.43 -2.40 18.75
C PHE A 79 -2.29 -1.39 18.80
N SER A 80 -1.51 -1.46 19.87
CA SER A 80 -0.38 -0.57 20.10
C SER A 80 0.90 -1.30 19.74
N ILE A 81 1.74 -0.67 18.92
CA ILE A 81 3.10 -1.12 18.63
C ILE A 81 4.04 -0.20 19.43
N GLY A 82 5.04 -0.77 20.11
CA GLY A 82 6.06 -0.01 20.81
C GLY A 82 7.44 -0.66 20.69
N PRO A 83 8.46 -0.03 21.26
CA PRO A 83 8.82 1.34 20.91
C PRO A 83 9.21 1.40 19.43
N THR A 84 8.65 2.36 18.73
CA THR A 84 9.05 2.66 17.34
C THR A 84 10.48 3.24 17.34
N ARG A 85 11.04 3.57 16.17
CA ARG A 85 12.38 4.20 16.07
C ARG A 85 12.52 5.48 16.91
N THR A 86 11.41 6.12 17.26
CA THR A 86 11.31 7.32 18.11
C THR A 86 11.00 7.01 19.59
N ASN A 87 11.07 5.74 19.99
CA ASN A 87 10.75 5.26 21.34
C ASN A 87 9.32 5.62 21.80
N THR A 88 8.40 5.80 20.86
CA THR A 88 6.99 6.10 21.12
C THR A 88 6.15 4.84 20.93
N ILE A 89 5.00 4.79 21.61
CA ILE A 89 3.98 3.78 21.34
C ILE A 89 3.05 4.36 20.27
N GLU A 90 2.94 3.69 19.14
CA GLU A 90 2.04 4.08 18.06
C GLU A 90 0.80 3.20 18.02
N THR A 91 -0.36 3.83 17.80
CA THR A 91 -1.61 3.11 17.55
C THR A 91 -1.71 2.81 16.07
N VAL A 92 -1.79 1.52 15.74
CA VAL A 92 -2.06 1.06 14.38
C VAL A 92 -3.47 0.50 14.28
N TRP A 93 -4.08 0.70 13.13
CA TRP A 93 -5.45 0.30 12.82
C TRP A 93 -5.42 -0.88 11.87
N CYS A 94 -6.27 -1.88 12.12
CA CYS A 94 -6.48 -3.04 11.26
C CYS A 94 -7.99 -3.27 11.05
N LEU A 95 -8.36 -4.24 10.19
CA LEU A 95 -9.78 -4.53 9.95
C LEU A 95 -10.45 -5.14 11.18
N GLY A 96 -11.60 -4.58 11.55
CA GLY A 96 -12.54 -5.21 12.47
C GLY A 96 -13.46 -6.20 11.74
N PRO A 97 -14.34 -6.92 12.47
CA PRO A 97 -15.23 -7.91 11.88
C PRO A 97 -16.09 -7.41 10.71
N LEU A 98 -16.70 -6.23 10.80
CA LEU A 98 -17.49 -5.64 9.69
C LEU A 98 -16.62 -5.19 8.53
N GLY A 99 -15.43 -4.62 8.83
CA GLY A 99 -14.48 -4.24 7.79
C GLY A 99 -14.02 -5.46 6.98
N ALA A 100 -13.80 -6.59 7.65
CA ALA A 100 -13.47 -7.86 7.02
C ALA A 100 -14.61 -8.37 6.11
N VAL A 101 -15.86 -8.26 6.54
CA VAL A 101 -17.03 -8.58 5.68
C VAL A 101 -17.04 -7.71 4.44
N MET A 102 -16.87 -6.39 4.58
CA MET A 102 -16.89 -5.46 3.44
C MET A 102 -15.72 -5.67 2.46
N ALA A 103 -14.55 -6.03 2.97
CA ALA A 103 -13.37 -6.31 2.16
C ALA A 103 -13.39 -7.71 1.51
N THR A 104 -14.38 -8.55 1.81
CA THR A 104 -14.48 -9.90 1.24
C THR A 104 -15.05 -9.81 -0.17
N PRO A 105 -14.36 -10.36 -1.19
CA PRO A 105 -14.90 -10.44 -2.54
C PRO A 105 -16.24 -11.19 -2.57
N PRO A 106 -17.19 -10.85 -3.47
CA PRO A 106 -18.50 -11.50 -3.51
C PRO A 106 -18.48 -13.02 -3.68
N ALA A 107 -17.42 -13.56 -4.31
CA ALA A 107 -17.24 -15.00 -4.53
C ALA A 107 -16.71 -15.76 -3.29
N ASP A 108 -16.18 -15.04 -2.30
CA ASP A 108 -15.53 -15.63 -1.13
C ASP A 108 -16.52 -15.80 0.05
N PRO A 109 -16.32 -16.82 0.90
CA PRO A 109 -17.16 -17.01 2.07
C PRO A 109 -16.93 -15.89 3.10
N ILE A 110 -18.04 -15.27 3.53
CA ILE A 110 -18.05 -14.19 4.52
C ILE A 110 -17.34 -14.63 5.82
N PRO A 111 -16.33 -13.88 6.32
CA PRO A 111 -15.61 -14.25 7.52
C PRO A 111 -16.49 -14.05 8.77
N SER A 112 -16.38 -14.99 9.71
CA SER A 112 -16.95 -14.82 11.05
C SER A 112 -16.06 -13.91 11.92
N PRO A 113 -16.61 -13.23 12.95
CA PRO A 113 -15.81 -12.44 13.88
C PRO A 113 -14.64 -13.22 14.48
N ALA A 114 -14.84 -14.49 14.87
CA ALA A 114 -13.77 -15.33 15.38
C ALA A 114 -12.64 -15.55 14.36
N ARG A 115 -12.95 -15.70 13.06
CA ARG A 115 -11.92 -15.79 12.00
C ARG A 115 -11.15 -14.48 11.90
N THR A 116 -11.83 -13.34 11.92
CA THR A 116 -11.19 -12.02 11.86
C THR A 116 -10.26 -11.79 13.05
N TYR A 117 -10.70 -12.06 14.29
CA TYR A 117 -9.83 -11.93 15.46
C TYR A 117 -8.60 -12.84 15.39
N ARG A 118 -8.73 -14.09 14.92
CA ARG A 118 -7.55 -14.96 14.71
C ARG A 118 -6.58 -14.38 13.69
N GLN A 119 -7.07 -13.74 12.62
CA GLN A 119 -6.20 -13.07 11.65
C GLN A 119 -5.51 -11.86 12.24
N GLN A 120 -6.19 -11.07 13.07
CA GLN A 120 -5.59 -9.95 13.81
C GLN A 120 -4.52 -10.43 14.79
N GLN A 121 -4.77 -11.52 15.54
CA GLN A 121 -3.78 -12.12 16.44
C GLN A 121 -2.53 -12.59 15.69
N ARG A 122 -2.70 -13.21 14.51
CA ARG A 122 -1.58 -13.56 13.63
C ARG A 122 -0.83 -12.35 13.10
N LEU A 123 -1.54 -11.26 12.79
CA LEU A 123 -0.94 -10.01 12.35
C LEU A 123 -0.13 -9.37 13.47
N TRP A 124 -0.65 -9.38 14.70
CA TRP A 124 0.06 -8.87 15.87
C TRP A 124 1.30 -9.69 16.20
N ALA A 125 1.23 -11.02 16.08
CA ALA A 125 2.36 -11.92 16.26
C ALA A 125 3.35 -11.95 15.07
N ASN A 126 3.13 -11.14 14.03
CA ASN A 126 4.01 -11.12 12.86
C ASN A 126 5.35 -10.43 13.22
N PRO A 127 6.50 -11.12 13.11
CA PRO A 127 7.80 -10.50 13.39
C PRO A 127 8.14 -9.35 12.43
N HIS A 128 7.62 -9.37 11.21
CA HIS A 128 7.87 -8.34 10.17
C HIS A 128 6.83 -7.20 10.20
N LEU A 129 6.17 -6.97 11.33
CA LEU A 129 5.13 -5.95 11.43
C LEU A 129 5.70 -4.53 11.32
N ALA A 130 6.90 -4.30 11.85
CA ALA A 130 7.62 -3.03 11.72
C ALA A 130 7.98 -2.75 10.25
N GLU A 131 8.48 -3.75 9.52
CA GLU A 131 8.78 -3.63 8.09
C GLU A 131 7.53 -3.30 7.26
N LEU A 132 6.40 -3.95 7.57
CA LEU A 132 5.13 -3.65 6.92
C LEU A 132 4.71 -2.19 7.15
N TRP A 133 4.90 -1.70 8.37
CA TRP A 133 4.61 -0.32 8.70
C TRP A 133 5.54 0.66 7.96
N ASP A 134 6.85 0.41 7.95
CA ASP A 134 7.83 1.22 7.23
C ASP A 134 7.59 1.24 5.72
N LEU A 135 7.15 0.12 5.15
CA LEU A 135 6.75 0.04 3.74
C LEU A 135 5.49 0.85 3.47
N ASN A 136 4.50 0.78 4.35
CA ASN A 136 3.32 1.61 4.21
C ASN A 136 3.68 3.10 4.32
N GLN A 137 4.65 3.46 5.16
CA GLN A 137 5.15 4.83 5.24
C GLN A 137 5.79 5.29 3.93
N PHE A 138 6.54 4.43 3.24
CA PHE A 138 7.13 4.78 1.94
C PHE A 138 6.10 5.21 0.90
N PHE A 139 4.98 4.51 0.78
CA PHE A 139 3.93 4.88 -0.16
C PHE A 139 3.13 6.10 0.32
N VAL A 140 2.96 6.27 1.64
CA VAL A 140 2.39 7.50 2.22
C VAL A 140 3.24 8.72 1.88
N ASP A 141 4.57 8.60 1.97
CA ASP A 141 5.51 9.66 1.62
C ASP A 141 5.39 10.01 0.13
N LEU A 142 5.37 9.01 -0.76
CA LEU A 142 5.12 9.23 -2.19
C LEU A 142 3.78 9.92 -2.47
N ALA A 143 2.68 9.43 -1.90
CA ALA A 143 1.34 9.97 -2.11
C ALA A 143 1.22 11.42 -1.62
N THR A 144 1.76 11.70 -0.44
CA THR A 144 1.68 13.04 0.16
C THR A 144 2.61 14.03 -0.50
N HIS A 145 3.77 13.58 -1.00
CA HIS A 145 4.62 14.40 -1.88
C HIS A 145 3.89 14.72 -3.18
N ALA A 146 3.31 13.72 -3.83
CA ALA A 146 2.57 13.91 -5.08
C ALA A 146 1.46 14.96 -4.94
N ARG A 147 0.72 14.94 -3.81
CA ARG A 147 -0.31 15.95 -3.53
C ARG A 147 0.21 17.39 -3.40
N ARG A 148 1.49 17.58 -3.06
CA ARG A 148 2.11 18.91 -2.88
C ARG A 148 2.89 19.38 -4.12
N THR A 149 3.06 18.51 -5.11
CA THR A 149 3.85 18.77 -6.32
C THR A 149 2.90 18.81 -7.53
N ASP A 150 3.04 19.83 -8.37
CA ASP A 150 2.14 20.00 -9.51
C ASP A 150 2.25 18.83 -10.51
N ALA A 151 1.13 18.50 -11.17
CA ALA A 151 1.04 17.45 -12.19
C ALA A 151 1.68 16.11 -11.79
N THR A 152 1.56 15.76 -10.51
CA THR A 152 2.14 14.57 -9.91
C THR A 152 1.07 13.79 -9.16
N ASP A 153 1.12 12.46 -9.22
CA ASP A 153 0.18 11.60 -8.48
C ASP A 153 0.80 10.24 -8.14
N LEU A 154 0.38 9.64 -7.03
CA LEU A 154 0.59 8.21 -6.81
C LEU A 154 -0.70 7.49 -7.17
N ARG A 155 -0.78 7.09 -8.43
CA ARG A 155 -1.98 6.51 -9.04
C ARG A 155 -2.32 5.14 -8.46
N ALA A 156 -1.31 4.29 -8.29
CA ALA A 156 -1.49 2.95 -7.76
C ALA A 156 -0.55 2.69 -6.59
N TRP A 157 -1.06 1.99 -5.58
CA TRP A 157 -0.30 1.39 -4.50
C TRP A 157 -0.93 0.03 -4.20
N TRP A 158 -0.28 -1.04 -4.64
CA TRP A 158 -0.78 -2.40 -4.41
C TRP A 158 0.15 -3.17 -3.50
N SER A 159 -0.48 -3.84 -2.55
CA SER A 159 0.17 -4.81 -1.68
C SER A 159 0.50 -6.09 -2.44
N PRO A 160 1.38 -6.94 -1.87
CA PRO A 160 1.65 -8.24 -2.44
C PRO A 160 0.42 -9.14 -2.56
N ARG A 161 -0.64 -8.89 -1.77
CA ARG A 161 -1.92 -9.62 -1.87
C ARG A 161 -2.57 -9.35 -3.22
N THR A 162 -2.69 -8.08 -3.60
CA THR A 162 -3.31 -7.67 -4.86
C THR A 162 -2.43 -8.05 -6.04
N CYS A 163 -1.12 -7.81 -5.96
CA CYS A 163 -0.18 -8.26 -6.98
C CYS A 163 -0.20 -9.78 -7.21
N HIS A 164 -0.35 -10.58 -6.14
CA HIS A 164 -0.46 -12.04 -6.27
C HIS A 164 -1.72 -12.46 -7.05
N GLY A 165 -2.86 -11.80 -6.81
CA GLY A 165 -4.10 -12.08 -7.53
C GLY A 165 -3.96 -11.82 -9.03
N VAL A 166 -3.28 -10.74 -9.39
CA VAL A 166 -3.12 -10.28 -10.79
C VAL A 166 -2.08 -11.08 -11.55
N LEU A 167 -0.97 -11.42 -10.90
CA LEU A 167 0.21 -12.01 -11.57
C LEU A 167 0.19 -13.54 -11.62
N ALA A 168 -0.86 -14.21 -11.14
CA ALA A 168 -0.96 -15.68 -11.15
C ALA A 168 -0.51 -16.26 -12.51
N PRO A 169 0.30 -17.34 -12.55
CA PRO A 169 0.81 -18.20 -11.46
C PRO A 169 2.14 -17.75 -10.84
N ASP A 170 2.67 -16.57 -11.18
CA ASP A 170 3.97 -16.11 -10.67
C ASP A 170 3.85 -15.69 -9.20
N ARG A 171 4.04 -16.64 -8.28
CA ARG A 171 3.92 -16.50 -6.82
C ARG A 171 5.02 -15.65 -6.18
N ASN A 172 5.36 -14.51 -6.79
CA ASN A 172 6.40 -13.62 -6.31
C ASN A 172 5.74 -12.36 -5.71
N PRO A 173 5.53 -12.33 -4.38
CA PRO A 173 4.92 -11.20 -3.71
C PRO A 173 5.81 -9.97 -3.85
N ALA A 174 5.34 -8.99 -4.60
CA ALA A 174 5.99 -7.71 -4.80
C ALA A 174 4.98 -6.60 -4.49
N TRP A 175 5.46 -5.48 -3.96
CA TRP A 175 4.65 -4.27 -3.92
C TRP A 175 4.69 -3.61 -5.29
N HIS A 176 3.60 -2.96 -5.69
CA HIS A 176 3.54 -2.20 -6.92
C HIS A 176 3.15 -0.76 -6.61
N GLY A 177 3.80 0.17 -7.31
CA GLY A 177 3.37 1.55 -7.37
C GLY A 177 3.36 2.07 -8.80
N GLU A 178 2.44 2.99 -9.09
CA GLU A 178 2.45 3.78 -10.32
C GLU A 178 2.51 5.26 -9.94
N TYR A 179 3.62 5.90 -10.28
CA TYR A 179 3.84 7.32 -10.00
C TYR A 179 3.72 8.13 -11.29
N ILE A 180 2.88 9.14 -11.29
CA ILE A 180 2.70 10.07 -12.40
C ILE A 180 3.51 11.33 -12.14
N HIS A 181 4.20 11.83 -13.16
CA HIS A 181 4.91 13.10 -13.13
C HIS A 181 4.86 13.76 -14.50
N HIS A 182 4.21 14.92 -14.60
CA HIS A 182 4.02 15.69 -15.85
C HIS A 182 3.55 14.81 -17.03
N GLY A 183 2.49 14.02 -16.81
CA GLY A 183 1.91 13.09 -17.78
C GLY A 183 2.73 11.81 -18.06
N GLY A 184 3.95 11.71 -17.52
CA GLY A 184 4.74 10.48 -17.55
C GLY A 184 4.28 9.50 -16.47
N ARG A 185 4.00 8.26 -16.85
CA ARG A 185 3.74 7.16 -15.91
C ARG A 185 5.05 6.43 -15.60
N HIS A 186 5.32 6.23 -14.33
CA HIS A 186 6.50 5.55 -13.82
C HIS A 186 6.04 4.43 -12.89
N GLY A 187 5.65 3.30 -13.49
CA GLY A 187 5.35 2.09 -12.77
C GLY A 187 6.63 1.48 -12.19
N PHE A 188 6.52 0.81 -11.05
CA PHE A 188 7.62 0.05 -10.46
C PHE A 188 7.13 -1.14 -9.62
N TRP A 189 7.98 -2.15 -9.52
CA TRP A 189 7.93 -3.16 -8.46
C TRP A 189 8.84 -2.74 -7.31
N LEU A 190 8.44 -3.00 -6.07
CA LEU A 190 9.24 -2.73 -4.88
C LEU A 190 9.46 -4.01 -4.06
N GLU A 191 10.74 -4.34 -3.86
CA GLU A 191 11.23 -5.43 -3.03
C GLU A 191 11.82 -4.87 -1.72
N PRO A 192 11.16 -5.09 -0.57
CA PRO A 192 11.76 -4.78 0.71
C PRO A 192 12.87 -5.76 1.07
N ASP A 193 13.86 -5.22 1.77
CA ASP A 193 14.85 -5.98 2.48
C ASP A 193 14.41 -6.22 3.94
N PRO A 194 14.13 -7.46 4.34
CA PRO A 194 13.74 -7.78 5.72
C PRO A 194 14.90 -7.74 6.71
N GLY A 195 16.14 -7.46 6.26
CA GLY A 195 17.32 -7.34 7.13
C GLY A 195 17.98 -8.66 7.51
N ASP A 196 17.23 -9.76 7.54
CA ASP A 196 17.74 -11.10 7.88
C ASP A 196 18.12 -11.95 6.65
N THR A 197 17.61 -11.59 5.47
CA THR A 197 17.85 -12.33 4.24
C THR A 197 19.30 -12.13 3.76
N PRO A 198 20.06 -13.19 3.44
CA PRO A 198 21.40 -13.03 2.88
C PRO A 198 21.40 -12.20 1.59
N ILE A 199 22.34 -11.25 1.46
CA ILE A 199 22.43 -10.35 0.29
C ILE A 199 22.39 -11.08 -1.06
N PRO A 200 23.11 -12.21 -1.27
CA PRO A 200 23.01 -12.96 -2.53
C PRO A 200 21.59 -13.48 -2.80
N ALA A 201 20.89 -13.95 -1.76
CA ALA A 201 19.52 -14.46 -1.89
C ALA A 201 18.54 -13.33 -2.21
N LEU A 202 18.70 -12.14 -1.61
CA LEU A 202 17.91 -10.95 -1.91
C LEU A 202 18.14 -10.47 -3.35
N ALA A 203 19.41 -10.36 -3.77
CA ALA A 203 19.77 -9.96 -5.13
C ALA A 203 19.22 -10.93 -6.18
N ASN A 204 19.30 -12.25 -5.92
CA ASN A 204 18.79 -13.28 -6.83
C ASN A 204 17.27 -13.22 -7.05
N ARG A 205 16.50 -12.47 -6.24
CA ARG A 205 15.07 -12.23 -6.51
C ARG A 205 14.86 -11.50 -7.84
N VAL A 206 15.86 -10.79 -8.36
CA VAL A 206 15.77 -10.09 -9.65
C VAL A 206 15.36 -11.01 -10.81
N HIS A 207 15.79 -12.27 -10.78
CA HIS A 207 15.48 -13.27 -11.82
C HIS A 207 13.99 -13.63 -11.90
N ARG A 208 13.17 -13.19 -10.94
CA ARG A 208 11.72 -13.38 -10.91
C ARG A 208 10.94 -12.38 -11.77
N TYR A 209 11.61 -11.30 -12.21
CA TYR A 209 10.97 -10.14 -12.83
C TYR A 209 11.01 -10.07 -14.36
N PRO A 210 11.96 -10.69 -15.10
CA PRO A 210 11.92 -10.63 -16.56
C PRO A 210 10.60 -11.16 -17.16
N PRO A 211 10.06 -12.33 -16.73
CA PRO A 211 8.75 -12.79 -17.23
C PRO A 211 7.60 -11.83 -16.89
N LYS A 212 7.70 -11.12 -15.74
CA LYS A 212 6.73 -10.10 -15.37
C LYS A 212 6.86 -8.88 -16.27
N ALA A 213 8.07 -8.41 -16.54
CA ALA A 213 8.32 -7.27 -17.41
C ALA A 213 7.84 -7.54 -18.84
N GLU A 214 8.06 -8.74 -19.37
CA GLU A 214 7.53 -9.15 -20.69
C GLU A 214 6.01 -9.15 -20.72
N ARG A 215 5.37 -9.67 -19.65
CA ARG A 215 3.90 -9.77 -19.57
C ARG A 215 3.22 -8.44 -19.27
N THR A 216 3.82 -7.62 -18.41
CA THR A 216 3.20 -6.40 -17.86
C THR A 216 3.81 -5.10 -18.40
N GLY A 217 4.80 -5.17 -19.30
CA GLY A 217 5.59 -4.01 -19.75
C GLY A 217 6.36 -3.27 -18.63
N LEU A 218 6.29 -3.77 -17.39
CA LEU A 218 6.81 -3.11 -16.21
C LEU A 218 8.19 -3.66 -15.87
N ALA A 219 9.21 -2.94 -16.34
CA ALA A 219 10.62 -3.32 -16.22
C ALA A 219 11.37 -2.70 -15.02
N THR A 220 10.76 -1.76 -14.30
CA THR A 220 11.42 -1.07 -13.18
C THR A 220 11.28 -1.89 -11.89
N LEU A 221 12.41 -2.30 -11.31
CA LEU A 221 12.49 -3.00 -10.03
C LEU A 221 13.31 -2.19 -9.02
N LEU A 222 12.67 -1.85 -7.91
CA LEU A 222 13.24 -1.06 -6.84
C LEU A 222 13.48 -1.96 -5.63
N TYR A 223 14.67 -1.85 -5.03
CA TYR A 223 15.01 -2.48 -3.76
C TYR A 223 15.13 -1.42 -2.67
N ARG A 224 14.52 -1.68 -1.51
CA ARG A 224 14.69 -0.84 -0.32
C ARG A 224 15.43 -1.62 0.76
N ALA A 225 16.72 -1.33 0.91
CA ALA A 225 17.59 -1.87 1.95
C ALA A 225 17.25 -1.26 3.31
N THR A 226 17.66 -1.93 4.39
CA THR A 226 17.43 -1.44 5.77
C THR A 226 18.30 -0.23 6.12
N ASP A 227 19.51 -0.16 5.58
CA ASP A 227 20.53 0.84 5.93
C ASP A 227 21.56 1.04 4.79
N PRO A 228 22.45 2.05 4.88
CA PRO A 228 23.43 2.35 3.84
C PRO A 228 24.43 1.24 3.52
N ASP A 229 24.91 0.51 4.54
CA ASP A 229 25.91 -0.54 4.35
C ASP A 229 25.28 -1.74 3.61
N ARG A 230 24.06 -2.06 4.00
CA ARG A 230 23.27 -3.11 3.37
C ARG A 230 22.87 -2.75 1.94
N GLU A 231 22.51 -1.49 1.68
CA GLU A 231 22.30 -1.00 0.31
C GLU A 231 23.58 -1.15 -0.52
N ALA A 232 24.74 -0.74 0.00
CA ALA A 232 26.01 -0.83 -0.71
C ALA A 232 26.39 -2.28 -1.04
N ALA A 233 26.16 -3.22 -0.10
CA ALA A 233 26.38 -4.64 -0.33
C ALA A 233 25.43 -5.21 -1.40
N LEU A 234 24.13 -4.90 -1.30
CA LEU A 234 23.13 -5.31 -2.29
C LEU A 234 23.44 -4.75 -3.68
N HIS A 235 23.76 -3.47 -3.76
CA HIS A 235 24.08 -2.79 -5.02
C HIS A 235 25.30 -3.41 -5.71
N ARG A 236 26.37 -3.72 -4.96
CA ARG A 236 27.54 -4.44 -5.50
C ARG A 236 27.19 -5.83 -5.99
N GLN A 237 26.27 -6.53 -5.33
CA GLN A 237 25.85 -7.86 -5.75
C GLN A 237 25.00 -7.80 -7.02
N LEU A 238 24.03 -6.88 -7.09
CA LEU A 238 23.19 -6.65 -8.26
C LEU A 238 24.03 -6.26 -9.49
N ALA A 239 25.08 -5.46 -9.31
CA ALA A 239 26.00 -5.06 -10.38
C ALA A 239 26.77 -6.23 -11.03
N ARG A 240 26.79 -7.41 -10.41
CA ARG A 240 27.39 -8.64 -10.96
C ARG A 240 26.39 -9.54 -11.67
N LEU A 241 25.10 -9.26 -11.52
CA LEU A 241 24.04 -10.06 -12.12
C LEU A 241 23.72 -9.54 -13.52
N ASN A 242 23.18 -10.43 -14.34
CA ASN A 242 22.59 -10.04 -15.60
C ASN A 242 21.21 -9.43 -15.34
N LEU A 243 21.09 -8.12 -15.62
CA LEU A 243 19.88 -7.33 -15.43
C LEU A 243 19.18 -6.98 -16.75
N HIS A 244 19.50 -7.67 -17.86
CA HIS A 244 18.86 -7.43 -19.15
C HIS A 244 17.33 -7.42 -19.00
N GLN A 245 16.68 -6.48 -19.72
CA GLN A 245 15.25 -6.19 -19.67
C GLN A 245 14.73 -5.48 -18.42
N LEU A 246 15.55 -5.23 -17.39
CA LEU A 246 15.13 -4.57 -16.16
C LEU A 246 15.92 -3.29 -15.89
N THR A 247 15.21 -2.27 -15.39
CA THR A 247 15.83 -1.12 -14.73
C THR A 247 15.82 -1.36 -13.23
N VAL A 248 16.99 -1.60 -12.64
CA VAL A 248 17.10 -1.93 -11.21
C VAL A 248 17.75 -0.78 -10.46
N ALA A 249 17.14 -0.39 -9.34
CA ALA A 249 17.72 0.61 -8.44
C ALA A 249 17.55 0.22 -6.97
N THR A 250 18.45 0.73 -6.14
CA THR A 250 18.44 0.53 -4.69
C THR A 250 18.18 1.85 -3.97
N THR A 251 17.67 1.77 -2.75
CA THR A 251 17.59 2.89 -1.80
C THR A 251 17.67 2.38 -0.36
N HIS A 252 17.74 3.29 0.61
CA HIS A 252 17.61 3.02 2.05
C HIS A 252 16.88 4.21 2.71
N PRO A 253 16.36 4.09 3.95
CA PRO A 253 15.60 5.16 4.61
C PRO A 253 16.32 6.52 4.67
N ASP A 254 17.62 6.54 4.94
CA ASP A 254 18.39 7.79 5.04
C ASP A 254 18.83 8.40 3.68
N ALA A 255 18.43 7.81 2.54
CA ALA A 255 18.90 8.22 1.21
C ALA A 255 18.20 9.50 0.70
N GLY A 256 17.14 9.93 1.39
CA GLY A 256 16.28 11.03 1.01
C GLY A 256 14.84 10.58 0.77
N HIS A 257 14.01 11.53 0.37
CA HIS A 257 12.59 11.27 0.09
C HIS A 257 12.44 10.38 -1.17
N PRO A 258 11.54 9.38 -1.18
CA PRO A 258 11.44 8.41 -2.28
C PRO A 258 10.99 8.99 -3.63
N ALA A 259 10.37 10.17 -3.64
CA ALA A 259 10.06 10.89 -4.89
C ALA A 259 11.27 11.67 -5.46
N ASP A 260 12.22 12.05 -4.60
CA ASP A 260 13.39 12.85 -4.96
C ASP A 260 14.58 11.94 -5.33
N LYS A 261 15.79 12.52 -5.39
CA LYS A 261 17.04 11.83 -5.77
C LYS A 261 17.55 10.83 -4.71
N ALA A 262 16.71 9.86 -4.34
CA ALA A 262 16.98 8.83 -3.35
C ALA A 262 17.36 7.47 -3.96
N TRP A 263 17.18 7.28 -5.27
CA TRP A 263 17.37 5.98 -5.90
C TRP A 263 18.74 5.87 -6.56
N ARG A 264 19.46 4.78 -6.33
CA ARG A 264 20.74 4.49 -6.96
C ARG A 264 20.57 3.40 -8.03
N PRO A 265 20.48 3.74 -9.33
CA PRO A 265 20.39 2.75 -10.39
C PRO A 265 21.67 1.91 -10.48
N VAL A 266 21.54 0.62 -10.72
CA VAL A 266 22.69 -0.28 -10.92
C VAL A 266 23.45 0.16 -12.18
N GLY A 267 24.75 0.41 -12.04
CA GLY A 267 25.60 0.91 -13.13
C GLY A 267 25.66 2.44 -13.26
N ALA A 268 24.87 3.19 -12.49
CA ALA A 268 24.94 4.64 -12.46
C ALA A 268 25.90 5.16 -11.35
N THR A 269 26.43 6.36 -11.54
CA THR A 269 27.36 7.02 -10.60
C THR A 269 26.68 7.88 -9.55
N GLY A 270 25.39 8.20 -9.72
CA GLY A 270 24.63 9.08 -8.84
C GLY A 270 23.22 8.58 -8.56
N ARG A 271 22.58 9.20 -7.56
CA ARG A 271 21.16 8.95 -7.28
C ARG A 271 20.27 9.77 -8.21
N VAL A 272 19.13 9.20 -8.59
CA VAL A 272 18.12 9.78 -9.47
C VAL A 272 16.76 9.82 -8.76
N ALA A 273 15.89 10.72 -9.23
CA ALA A 273 14.50 10.80 -8.80
C ALA A 273 13.63 9.74 -9.46
N LEU A 274 12.51 9.40 -8.83
CA LEU A 274 11.63 8.32 -9.29
C LEU A 274 11.12 8.57 -10.72
N HIS A 275 10.80 9.81 -11.05
CA HIS A 275 10.34 10.23 -12.38
C HIS A 275 11.44 10.20 -13.47
N GLN A 276 12.69 9.88 -13.11
CA GLN A 276 13.79 9.74 -14.06
C GLN A 276 13.96 8.29 -14.56
N PHE A 277 13.23 7.33 -13.98
CA PHE A 277 13.17 5.97 -14.52
C PHE A 277 12.37 5.92 -15.82
N PRO A 278 12.60 4.89 -16.67
CA PRO A 278 11.85 4.72 -17.90
C PRO A 278 10.34 4.83 -17.66
N ARG A 279 9.67 5.52 -18.58
CA ARG A 279 8.22 5.59 -18.55
C ARG A 279 7.65 4.20 -18.79
N THR A 280 6.62 3.86 -18.06
CA THR A 280 5.76 2.71 -18.38
C THR A 280 4.76 3.25 -19.40
N GLU A 281 4.83 2.76 -20.64
CA GLU A 281 3.81 3.09 -21.64
C GLU A 281 2.44 2.65 -21.10
N GLN A 282 1.39 3.40 -21.44
CA GLN A 282 0.03 2.99 -21.10
C GLN A 282 -0.17 1.61 -21.72
N LEU A 283 -0.32 0.62 -20.86
CA LEU A 283 -0.43 -0.75 -21.30
C LEU A 283 -1.82 -0.93 -21.90
N GLU A 284 -1.98 -0.66 -23.20
CA GLU A 284 -2.94 -1.38 -24.03
C GLU A 284 -2.41 -2.82 -24.12
N HIS A 285 -2.61 -3.58 -23.04
CA HIS A 285 -2.02 -4.90 -22.96
C HIS A 285 -2.70 -5.84 -23.95
N PRO A 286 -1.97 -6.70 -24.67
CA PRO A 286 -2.57 -7.78 -25.46
C PRO A 286 -3.31 -8.83 -24.58
N ASN A 287 -3.22 -8.71 -23.26
CA ASN A 287 -4.05 -9.40 -22.27
C ASN A 287 -5.10 -8.46 -21.66
N ASP A 288 -5.82 -7.75 -22.52
CA ASP A 288 -6.95 -6.87 -22.20
C ASP A 288 -8.18 -7.60 -21.61
N GLN A 289 -7.99 -8.81 -21.09
CA GLN A 289 -9.01 -9.54 -20.37
C GLN A 289 -8.76 -9.40 -18.87
N ALA A 290 -9.24 -8.28 -18.37
CA ALA A 290 -9.77 -8.12 -17.02
C ALA A 290 -8.74 -8.04 -15.87
N LEU A 291 -7.66 -8.83 -15.79
CA LEU A 291 -6.90 -8.99 -14.52
C LEU A 291 -6.27 -7.72 -13.92
N PHE A 292 -5.56 -6.89 -14.70
CA PHE A 292 -4.90 -5.67 -14.17
C PHE A 292 -5.91 -4.52 -13.96
N LEU A 293 -6.88 -4.38 -14.87
CA LEU A 293 -7.98 -3.41 -14.76
C LEU A 293 -8.95 -3.76 -13.62
N ASP A 294 -9.27 -5.03 -13.43
CA ASP A 294 -10.06 -5.55 -12.31
C ASP A 294 -9.35 -5.29 -10.98
N ALA A 295 -8.02 -5.41 -10.93
CA ALA A 295 -7.25 -5.05 -9.74
C ALA A 295 -7.14 -3.55 -9.48
N ALA A 296 -7.07 -2.73 -10.54
CA ALA A 296 -7.23 -1.28 -10.40
C ALA A 296 -8.62 -0.92 -9.85
N ASN A 297 -9.66 -1.72 -10.16
CA ASN A 297 -10.99 -1.58 -9.57
C ASN A 297 -11.10 -2.13 -8.13
N LEU A 298 -10.14 -2.96 -7.69
CA LEU A 298 -10.10 -3.53 -6.33
C LEU A 298 -9.29 -2.67 -5.35
N ALA A 299 -8.23 -2.01 -5.82
CA ALA A 299 -7.37 -1.16 -5.00
C ALA A 299 -7.87 0.28 -5.00
N VAL A 300 -8.11 0.83 -3.83
CA VAL A 300 -8.58 2.20 -3.68
C VAL A 300 -7.44 3.18 -3.90
N HIS A 301 -7.75 4.31 -4.55
CA HIS A 301 -6.78 5.36 -4.77
C HIS A 301 -6.11 5.82 -3.45
N PRO A 302 -4.77 5.96 -3.39
CA PRO A 302 -4.04 6.25 -2.14
C PRO A 302 -4.46 7.54 -1.43
N ILE A 303 -4.82 8.58 -2.18
CA ILE A 303 -5.34 9.85 -1.64
C ILE A 303 -6.85 9.86 -1.73
N HIS A 304 -7.53 10.14 -0.61
CA HIS A 304 -8.96 10.40 -0.63
C HIS A 304 -9.23 11.83 -1.08
N ASP A 305 -9.72 11.98 -2.31
CA ASP A 305 -10.30 13.22 -2.80
C ASP A 305 -11.69 12.93 -3.41
N PRO A 306 -12.78 13.41 -2.79
CA PRO A 306 -14.13 13.18 -3.30
C PRO A 306 -14.44 13.96 -4.59
N ASN A 307 -13.63 14.96 -4.93
CA ASN A 307 -13.81 15.81 -6.11
C ASN A 307 -12.84 15.44 -7.25
N ARG A 308 -12.02 14.41 -7.06
CA ARG A 308 -11.06 13.96 -8.07
C ARG A 308 -11.82 13.52 -9.33
N PRO A 309 -11.52 14.10 -10.51
CA PRO A 309 -12.06 13.60 -11.77
C PRO A 309 -11.49 12.20 -12.06
N GLY A 310 -12.03 11.51 -13.06
CA GLY A 310 -11.44 10.25 -13.54
C GLY A 310 -9.93 10.38 -13.78
N ASP A 311 -9.20 9.28 -13.64
CA ASP A 311 -7.75 9.30 -13.53
C ASP A 311 -7.00 9.81 -14.78
N GLU A 312 -7.66 9.79 -15.93
CA GLU A 312 -7.15 10.32 -17.20
C GLU A 312 -6.84 11.82 -17.09
N SER A 313 -7.64 12.56 -16.31
CA SER A 313 -7.45 14.00 -16.10
C SER A 313 -6.09 14.38 -15.51
N ILE A 314 -5.45 13.52 -14.71
CA ILE A 314 -4.11 13.77 -14.16
C ILE A 314 -3.02 13.49 -15.20
N VAL A 315 -3.20 12.43 -15.98
CA VAL A 315 -2.25 12.02 -17.02
C VAL A 315 -2.22 13.07 -18.13
N ASP A 316 -3.38 13.61 -18.48
CA ASP A 316 -3.54 14.65 -19.51
C ASP A 316 -3.17 16.06 -18.98
N GLY A 317 -2.81 16.18 -17.69
CA GLY A 317 -2.45 17.43 -17.05
C GLY A 317 -3.63 18.39 -16.82
N GLU A 318 -4.85 17.91 -17.00
CA GLU A 318 -6.10 18.66 -16.78
C GLU A 318 -6.46 18.80 -15.29
N TYR A 319 -5.93 17.91 -14.45
CA TYR A 319 -6.10 17.95 -13.00
C TYR A 319 -4.74 17.90 -12.30
N SER A 320 -4.54 18.86 -11.40
CA SER A 320 -3.59 18.77 -10.31
C SER A 320 -4.35 18.82 -9.01
N TYR A 321 -3.82 18.16 -7.97
CA TYR A 321 -4.29 18.43 -6.63
C TYR A 321 -4.21 19.92 -6.39
N THR A 322 -5.30 20.50 -5.89
CA THR A 322 -5.32 21.92 -5.59
C THR A 322 -4.19 22.18 -4.61
N ARG A 323 -3.17 22.98 -5.01
CA ARG A 323 -2.07 23.35 -4.13
C ARG A 323 -2.66 23.91 -2.84
N GLN A 324 -2.58 23.13 -1.78
CA GLN A 324 -2.94 23.61 -0.45
C GLN A 324 -1.71 24.33 0.11
N PRO A 325 -1.90 25.51 0.73
CA PRO A 325 -0.81 26.35 1.22
C PRO A 325 0.05 25.67 2.30
#